data_AF-A0A2E5YR55-F1
#
_entry.id   AF-A0A2E5YR55-F1
#
_cell.length_a   1.000
_cell.length_b   1.000
_cell.length_c   1.000
_cell.angle_alpha   90.00
_cell.angle_beta   90.00
_cell.angle_gamma   90.00
#
_symmetry.space_group_name_H-M   'P 1'
#
loop_
_entity.id
_entity.type
_entity.pdbx_description
1 polymer ?
#
loop_
_entity_poly.entity_id
_entity_poly.type
_entity_poly.pdbx_seq_one_letter_code
_entity_poly.pdbx_strand_id
1 'polypeptide(L)'
;MARSRSASSDRPTAFPLSIIRNEKPVSPAHPDGARCLQLETAMGAAIECFEGAEAVCVPRDRLALVKTTADLLRIWSDAYELREDLRMVAADPEVARLQEIELDPRFFGNVDDLRLRFPQGAPSLTGCRRFAVSGDHRFGPDISVVGQVALNNESEHPVEIEAGSILGDAD
;
A
#
# COMPACT_ATOMS: atom_id res chain seq x y z
N MET A 1 -23.68 -3.35 -18.76
CA MET A 1 -22.81 -2.25 -19.28
C MET A 1 -23.61 -0.96 -19.31
N ALA A 2 -23.45 -0.11 -18.28
CA ALA A 2 -24.00 1.24 -18.33
C ALA A 2 -23.26 2.02 -19.43
N ARG A 3 -23.99 2.44 -20.48
CA ARG A 3 -23.42 3.26 -21.56
C ARG A 3 -23.56 4.73 -21.16
N SER A 4 -22.48 5.49 -21.29
CA SER A 4 -22.58 6.94 -21.46
C SER A 4 -23.33 7.19 -22.77
N ARG A 5 -24.65 7.41 -22.70
CA ARG A 5 -25.46 7.77 -23.88
C ARG A 5 -25.12 9.20 -24.26
N SER A 6 -24.97 9.42 -25.57
CA SER A 6 -24.76 10.72 -26.22
C SER A 6 -25.60 11.83 -25.56
N ALA A 7 -24.94 12.90 -25.16
CA ALA A 7 -25.52 14.03 -24.46
C ALA A 7 -26.69 14.65 -25.24
N SER A 8 -27.89 14.65 -24.64
CA SER A 8 -28.91 15.64 -24.98
C SER A 8 -28.48 16.98 -24.39
N SER A 9 -28.76 18.08 -25.08
CA SER A 9 -28.27 19.44 -24.83
C SER A 9 -28.72 20.10 -23.52
N ASP A 10 -29.28 19.34 -22.58
CA ASP A 10 -30.02 19.84 -21.41
C ASP A 10 -29.55 19.22 -20.08
N ARG A 11 -28.38 18.56 -20.08
CA ARG A 11 -27.74 18.07 -18.85
C ARG A 11 -26.58 18.97 -18.45
N PRO A 12 -26.36 19.22 -17.14
CA PRO A 12 -25.17 19.91 -16.68
C PRO A 12 -23.93 19.21 -17.23
N THR A 13 -22.94 19.99 -17.67
CA THR A 13 -21.68 19.51 -18.27
C THR A 13 -20.79 18.73 -17.29
N ALA A 14 -21.18 18.63 -16.02
CA ALA A 14 -20.46 17.95 -14.95
C ALA A 14 -21.37 17.01 -14.14
N PHE A 15 -20.78 15.95 -13.60
CA PHE A 15 -21.46 15.05 -12.66
C PHE A 15 -21.69 15.75 -11.32
N PRO A 16 -22.88 15.64 -10.71
CA PRO A 16 -23.17 16.20 -9.40
C PRO A 16 -22.59 15.31 -8.29
N LEU A 17 -21.26 15.22 -8.20
CA LEU A 17 -20.58 14.39 -7.21
C LEU A 17 -20.46 15.09 -5.86
N SER A 18 -20.59 14.31 -4.78
CA SER A 18 -20.34 14.76 -3.41
C SER A 18 -18.90 15.26 -3.25
N ILE A 19 -18.75 16.43 -2.63
CA ILE A 19 -17.45 17.05 -2.35
C ILE A 19 -16.84 16.46 -1.08
N ILE A 20 -15.57 16.07 -1.17
CA ILE A 20 -14.72 15.70 -0.04
C ILE A 20 -13.85 16.91 0.29
N ARG A 21 -13.92 17.38 1.54
CA ARG A 21 -13.08 18.47 2.05
C ARG A 21 -11.89 17.87 2.80
N ASN A 22 -10.71 17.93 2.21
CA ASN A 22 -9.49 17.36 2.77
C ASN A 22 -8.55 18.49 3.23
N GLU A 23 -8.30 18.61 4.54
CA GLU A 23 -7.40 19.64 5.06
C GLU A 23 -5.96 19.13 5.09
N LYS A 24 -5.05 19.84 4.41
CA LYS A 24 -3.63 19.47 4.29
C LYS A 24 -2.71 20.67 4.48
N PRO A 25 -1.43 20.44 4.80
CA PRO A 25 -0.43 21.50 4.68
C PRO A 25 -0.30 21.90 3.20
N VAL A 26 -0.07 23.19 2.95
CA VAL A 26 0.15 23.71 1.59
C VAL A 26 1.35 23.03 0.92
N SER A 27 2.40 22.75 1.69
CA SER A 27 3.59 22.04 1.25
C SER A 27 3.74 20.76 2.06
N PRO A 28 3.78 19.57 1.42
CA PRO A 28 4.04 18.30 2.12
C PRO A 28 5.39 18.29 2.87
N ALA A 29 6.37 19.05 2.40
CA ALA A 29 7.68 19.19 3.05
C ALA A 29 7.64 20.05 4.33
N HIS A 30 6.54 20.76 4.57
CA HIS A 30 6.36 21.64 5.74
C HIS A 30 5.03 21.30 6.43
N PRO A 31 4.94 20.15 7.13
CA PRO A 31 3.69 19.63 7.69
C PRO A 31 3.02 20.56 8.70
N ASP A 32 3.80 21.35 9.43
CA ASP A 32 3.33 22.33 10.41
C ASP A 32 3.08 23.73 9.81
N GLY A 33 3.22 23.88 8.50
CA GLY A 33 3.04 25.13 7.78
C GLY A 33 1.58 25.55 7.58
N ALA A 34 1.38 26.53 6.70
CA ALA A 34 0.05 27.02 6.34
C ALA A 34 -0.86 25.88 5.87
N ARG A 35 -2.12 25.91 6.32
CA ARG A 35 -3.14 24.90 6.00
C ARG A 35 -3.97 25.34 4.80
N CYS A 36 -4.36 24.38 3.97
CA CYS A 36 -5.31 24.60 2.87
C CYS A 36 -6.37 23.49 2.82
N LEU A 37 -7.44 23.77 2.09
CA LEU A 37 -8.46 22.78 1.76
C LEU A 37 -8.23 22.28 0.35
N GLN A 38 -8.06 20.97 0.21
CA GLN A 38 -8.13 20.26 -1.06
C GLN A 38 -9.58 19.78 -1.21
N LEU A 39 -10.29 20.34 -2.20
CA LEU A 39 -11.63 19.92 -2.56
C LEU A 39 -11.51 18.81 -3.60
N GLU A 40 -11.92 17.61 -3.22
CA GLU A 40 -11.79 16.40 -4.01
C GLU A 40 -13.18 15.79 -4.29
N THR A 41 -13.26 14.90 -5.27
CA THR A 41 -14.41 14.01 -5.49
C THR A 41 -13.90 12.60 -5.73
N ALA A 42 -14.72 11.59 -5.41
CA ALA A 42 -14.37 10.20 -5.68
C ALA A 42 -15.14 9.70 -6.91
N MET A 43 -14.43 9.11 -7.88
CA MET A 43 -15.08 8.56 -9.08
C MET A 43 -16.15 7.50 -8.75
N GLY A 44 -15.99 6.76 -7.64
CA GLY A 44 -16.95 5.77 -7.19
C GLY A 44 -18.30 6.35 -6.76
N ALA A 45 -18.36 7.63 -6.35
CA ALA A 45 -19.61 8.31 -6.00
C ALA A 45 -20.53 8.48 -7.22
N ALA A 46 -19.99 8.39 -8.44
CA ALA A 46 -20.79 8.44 -9.66
C ALA A 46 -21.77 7.25 -9.79
N ILE A 47 -21.63 6.18 -8.98
CA ILE A 47 -22.58 5.06 -8.98
C ILE A 47 -24.02 5.53 -8.73
N GLU A 48 -24.22 6.59 -7.94
CA GLU A 48 -25.52 7.18 -7.64
C GLU A 48 -26.09 8.01 -8.82
N CYS A 49 -25.25 8.37 -9.79
CA CYS A 49 -25.63 9.21 -10.92
C CYS A 49 -26.27 8.43 -12.08
N PHE A 50 -26.29 7.09 -12.03
CA PHE A 50 -26.79 6.24 -13.12
C PHE A 50 -27.89 5.31 -12.65
N GLU A 51 -29.05 5.39 -13.29
CA GLU A 51 -30.11 4.41 -13.12
C GLU A 51 -29.62 3.02 -13.56
N GLY A 52 -29.82 2.01 -12.70
CA GLY A 52 -29.38 0.64 -12.94
C GLY A 52 -27.88 0.41 -12.77
N ALA A 53 -27.16 1.29 -12.06
CA ALA A 53 -25.79 1.00 -11.64
C ALA A 53 -25.77 -0.12 -10.58
N GLU A 54 -24.79 -1.03 -10.69
CA GLU A 54 -24.65 -2.18 -9.81
C GLU A 54 -23.19 -2.39 -9.41
N ALA A 55 -22.98 -2.92 -8.22
CA ALA A 55 -21.68 -3.40 -7.75
C ALA A 55 -21.58 -4.91 -7.96
N VAL A 56 -20.43 -5.38 -8.44
CA VAL A 56 -20.15 -6.82 -8.64
C VAL A 56 -18.97 -7.21 -7.76
N CYS A 57 -19.15 -8.27 -6.97
CA CYS A 57 -18.05 -8.85 -6.21
C CYS A 57 -17.09 -9.57 -7.17
N VAL A 58 -15.80 -9.28 -7.05
CA VAL A 58 -14.75 -9.86 -7.89
C VAL A 58 -13.73 -10.60 -7.04
N PRO A 59 -13.00 -11.58 -7.60
CA PRO A 59 -11.93 -12.26 -6.88
C PRO A 59 -10.82 -11.28 -6.46
N ARG A 60 -10.11 -11.63 -5.39
CA ARG A 60 -9.08 -10.78 -4.75
C ARG A 60 -7.90 -10.45 -5.68
N ASP A 61 -7.65 -11.29 -6.67
CA ASP A 61 -6.56 -11.14 -7.66
C ASP A 61 -6.77 -9.99 -8.66
N ARG A 62 -7.92 -9.31 -8.62
CA ARG A 62 -8.21 -8.12 -9.43
C ARG A 62 -7.70 -6.81 -8.83
N LEU A 63 -7.09 -6.83 -7.66
CA LEU A 63 -6.80 -5.62 -6.91
C LEU A 63 -5.47 -5.69 -6.14
N ALA A 64 -4.36 -5.21 -6.69
CA ALA A 64 -3.10 -5.03 -5.94
C ALA A 64 -2.96 -3.55 -5.54
N LEU A 65 -3.49 -3.17 -4.37
CA LEU A 65 -3.45 -1.78 -3.89
C LEU A 65 -2.09 -1.47 -3.26
N VAL A 66 -1.51 -0.33 -3.65
CA VAL A 66 -0.37 0.29 -2.97
C VAL A 66 -0.79 1.68 -2.52
N LYS A 67 -0.92 1.90 -1.21
CA LYS A 67 -1.24 3.21 -0.61
C LYS A 67 -0.16 3.68 0.35
N THR A 68 0.55 2.73 0.95
CA THR A 68 1.64 2.95 1.90
C THR A 68 2.91 2.25 1.44
N THR A 69 4.03 2.55 2.09
CA THR A 69 5.28 1.83 1.91
C THR A 69 5.23 0.40 2.44
N ALA A 70 4.35 0.10 3.40
CA ALA A 70 4.06 -1.27 3.83
C ALA A 70 3.38 -2.07 2.70
N ASP A 71 2.40 -1.48 2.01
CA ASP A 71 1.79 -2.11 0.83
C ASP A 71 2.81 -2.31 -0.29
N LEU A 72 3.70 -1.32 -0.49
CA LEU A 72 4.76 -1.40 -1.48
C LEU A 72 5.75 -2.53 -1.15
N LEU A 73 6.24 -2.60 0.09
CA LEU A 73 7.16 -3.66 0.53
C LEU A 73 6.54 -5.04 0.29
N ARG A 74 5.24 -5.17 0.57
CA ARG A 74 4.50 -6.39 0.38
C ARG A 74 4.40 -6.81 -1.09
N ILE A 75 4.05 -5.88 -2.00
CA ILE A 75 3.97 -6.17 -3.44
C ILE A 75 5.36 -6.31 -4.09
N TRP A 76 6.39 -5.72 -3.49
CA TRP A 76 7.78 -5.84 -3.93
C TRP A 76 8.41 -7.19 -3.54
N SER A 77 7.94 -7.82 -2.46
CA SER A 77 8.37 -9.16 -2.03
C SER A 77 7.82 -10.29 -2.91
N ASP A 78 8.30 -11.50 -2.65
CA ASP A 78 7.82 -12.76 -3.22
C ASP A 78 6.39 -13.17 -2.78
N ALA A 79 5.77 -12.44 -1.85
CA ALA A 79 4.35 -12.63 -1.51
C ALA A 79 3.41 -12.27 -2.68
N TYR A 80 3.92 -11.55 -3.68
CA TYR A 80 3.25 -11.26 -4.93
C TYR A 80 4.10 -11.71 -6.13
N GLU A 81 3.42 -12.16 -7.18
CA GLU A 81 4.01 -12.61 -8.43
C GLU A 81 3.52 -11.76 -9.61
N LEU A 82 4.41 -11.51 -10.57
CA LEU A 82 4.04 -10.97 -11.87
C LEU A 82 3.70 -12.13 -12.80
N ARG A 83 2.42 -12.26 -13.16
CA ARG A 83 1.95 -13.31 -14.08
C ARG A 83 2.31 -12.99 -15.53
N GLU A 84 2.20 -14.00 -16.40
CA GLU A 84 2.44 -13.87 -17.84
C GLU A 84 1.56 -12.81 -18.52
N ASP A 85 0.35 -12.59 -17.98
CA ASP A 85 -0.57 -11.55 -18.43
C ASP A 85 -0.29 -10.17 -17.84
N LEU A 86 0.90 -9.98 -17.25
CA LEU A 86 1.41 -8.75 -16.66
C LEU A 86 0.60 -8.25 -15.44
N ARG A 87 -0.22 -9.11 -14.84
CA ARG A 87 -0.87 -8.79 -13.56
C ARG A 87 0.03 -9.10 -12.38
N MET A 88 0.05 -8.18 -11.43
CA MET A 88 0.60 -8.41 -10.10
C MET A 88 -0.47 -9.04 -9.22
N VAL A 89 -0.23 -10.24 -8.71
CA VAL A 89 -1.20 -11.00 -7.92
C VAL A 89 -0.52 -11.64 -6.73
N ALA A 90 -1.27 -11.88 -5.66
CA ALA A 90 -0.74 -12.61 -4.51
C ALA A 90 -0.38 -14.04 -4.91
N ALA A 91 0.80 -14.51 -4.49
CA ALA A 91 1.23 -15.89 -4.68
C ALA A 91 0.30 -16.86 -3.94
N ASP A 92 -0.09 -16.51 -2.71
CA ASP A 92 -1.17 -17.13 -1.94
C ASP A 92 -2.21 -16.07 -1.54
N PRO A 93 -3.41 -16.05 -2.14
CA PRO A 93 -4.46 -15.09 -1.83
C PRO A 93 -4.97 -15.11 -0.39
N GLU A 94 -4.98 -16.25 0.29
CA GLU A 94 -5.49 -16.35 1.66
C GLU A 94 -4.45 -15.85 2.67
N VAL A 95 -3.18 -16.22 2.47
CA VAL A 95 -2.07 -15.66 3.27
C VAL A 95 -2.00 -14.15 3.07
N ALA A 96 -2.02 -13.70 1.82
CA ALA A 96 -2.07 -12.29 1.47
C ALA A 96 -3.24 -11.55 2.13
N ARG A 97 -4.42 -12.16 2.25
CA ARG A 97 -5.58 -11.48 2.86
C ARG A 97 -5.38 -11.21 4.35
N LEU A 98 -4.60 -12.05 5.04
CA LEU A 98 -4.38 -11.98 6.48
C LEU A 98 -3.01 -11.38 6.88
N GLN A 99 -2.13 -11.16 5.90
CA GLN A 99 -0.80 -10.65 6.14
C GLN A 99 -0.82 -9.18 6.57
N GLU A 100 -0.17 -8.90 7.71
CA GLU A 100 -0.06 -7.58 8.31
C GLU A 100 1.38 -7.07 8.24
N ILE A 101 1.59 -5.92 7.60
CA ILE A 101 2.90 -5.26 7.53
C ILE A 101 2.77 -3.88 8.17
N GLU A 102 3.58 -3.63 9.18
CA GLU A 102 3.63 -2.37 9.92
C GLU A 102 5.05 -1.83 9.89
N LEU A 103 5.23 -0.62 9.37
CA LEU A 103 6.53 0.04 9.28
C LEU A 103 6.46 1.39 9.97
N ASP A 104 7.47 1.71 10.77
CA ASP A 104 7.59 3.00 11.43
C ASP A 104 7.65 4.15 10.40
N PRO A 105 6.65 5.04 10.34
CA PRO A 105 6.62 6.10 9.34
C PRO A 105 7.78 7.10 9.47
N ARG A 106 8.47 7.15 10.62
CA ARG A 106 9.65 7.99 10.82
C ARG A 106 10.84 7.54 9.97
N PHE A 107 10.94 6.24 9.67
CA PHE A 107 12.09 5.64 8.97
C PHE A 107 11.71 4.97 7.65
N PHE A 108 10.42 4.74 7.43
CA PHE A 108 9.89 4.05 6.25
C PHE A 108 8.73 4.81 5.59
N GLY A 109 8.47 6.07 5.94
CA GLY A 109 7.26 6.79 5.53
C GLY A 109 7.19 7.12 4.03
N ASN A 110 8.32 7.17 3.34
CA ASN A 110 8.39 7.41 1.90
C ASN A 110 9.26 6.36 1.20
N VAL A 111 9.21 6.36 -0.13
CA VAL A 111 9.87 5.35 -0.97
C VAL A 111 11.39 5.42 -0.88
N ASP A 112 11.97 6.61 -0.74
CA ASP A 112 13.42 6.77 -0.65
C ASP A 112 13.95 6.25 0.69
N ASP A 113 13.22 6.52 1.76
CA ASP A 113 13.48 5.98 3.09
C ASP A 113 13.36 4.45 3.12
N LEU A 114 12.31 3.89 2.51
CA LEU A 114 12.15 2.43 2.37
C LEU A 114 13.34 1.82 1.62
N ARG A 115 13.74 2.40 0.49
CA ARG A 115 14.89 1.93 -0.32
C ARG A 115 16.21 2.02 0.44
N LEU A 116 16.38 3.04 1.27
CA LEU A 116 17.58 3.19 2.08
C LEU A 116 17.72 2.07 3.12
N ARG A 117 16.61 1.53 3.63
CA ARG A 117 16.59 0.42 4.61
C ARG A 117 16.55 -0.96 3.96
N PHE A 118 16.08 -1.06 2.72
CA PHE A 118 16.09 -2.27 1.89
C PHE A 118 16.96 -2.09 0.63
N PRO A 119 18.27 -1.79 0.77
CA PRO A 119 19.11 -1.44 -0.38
C PRO A 119 19.30 -2.57 -1.40
N GLN A 120 19.12 -3.83 -1.01
CA GLN A 120 19.24 -4.98 -1.90
C GLN A 120 17.92 -5.57 -2.37
N GLY A 121 16.77 -5.11 -1.87
CA GLY A 121 15.48 -5.73 -2.18
C GLY A 121 14.57 -5.86 -0.97
N ALA A 122 13.28 -6.14 -1.25
CA ALA A 122 12.37 -6.60 -0.22
C ALA A 122 12.83 -7.96 0.35
N PRO A 123 12.57 -8.25 1.64
CA PRO A 123 12.75 -9.58 2.19
C PRO A 123 11.73 -10.54 1.58
N SER A 124 11.98 -11.85 1.70
CA SER A 124 10.94 -12.84 1.45
C SER A 124 9.85 -12.71 2.53
N LEU A 125 8.60 -12.60 2.08
CA LEU A 125 7.41 -12.48 2.92
C LEU A 125 6.38 -13.60 2.66
N THR A 126 6.69 -14.60 1.81
CA THR A 126 5.79 -15.72 1.53
C THR A 126 5.34 -16.45 2.80
N GLY A 127 6.25 -16.67 3.75
CA GLY A 127 5.95 -17.31 5.05
C GLY A 127 5.50 -16.34 6.14
N CYS A 128 5.40 -15.05 5.85
CA CYS A 128 5.14 -14.01 6.85
C CYS A 128 3.64 -13.80 7.06
N ARG A 129 3.17 -13.94 8.31
CA ARG A 129 1.82 -13.55 8.76
C ARG A 129 1.79 -12.12 9.29
N ARG A 130 2.80 -11.72 10.08
CA ARG A 130 2.93 -10.35 10.57
C ARG A 130 4.39 -9.91 10.56
N PHE A 131 4.66 -8.71 10.04
CA PHE A 131 5.98 -8.07 10.11
C PHE A 131 5.82 -6.63 10.59
N ALA A 132 6.27 -6.37 11.81
CA ALA A 132 6.24 -5.05 12.42
C ALA A 132 7.66 -4.55 12.68
N VAL A 133 8.00 -3.37 12.18
CA VAL A 133 9.33 -2.76 12.36
C VAL A 133 9.17 -1.38 12.98
N SER A 134 9.65 -1.23 14.21
CA SER A 134 9.71 0.02 14.99
C SER A 134 11.15 0.48 15.13
N GLY A 135 11.46 1.73 14.78
CA GLY A 135 12.83 2.24 14.78
C GLY A 135 13.66 1.91 13.54
N ASP A 136 14.88 2.44 13.47
CA ASP A 136 15.73 2.36 12.27
C ASP A 136 16.39 0.97 12.14
N HIS A 137 16.02 0.24 11.10
CA HIS A 137 16.58 -1.08 10.77
C HIS A 137 17.03 -1.09 9.32
N ARG A 138 18.22 -1.61 9.07
CA ARG A 138 18.76 -1.81 7.71
C ARG A 138 18.88 -3.29 7.45
N PHE A 139 18.32 -3.74 6.33
CA PHE A 139 18.22 -5.14 5.99
C PHE A 139 19.26 -5.46 4.92
N GLY A 140 20.09 -6.47 5.20
CA GLY A 140 20.97 -7.07 4.20
C GLY A 140 20.18 -7.81 3.11
N PRO A 141 20.88 -8.41 2.13
CA PRO A 141 20.25 -9.26 1.13
C PRO A 141 19.74 -10.57 1.74
N ASP A 142 18.84 -11.23 0.99
CA ASP A 142 18.41 -12.62 1.23
C ASP A 142 17.72 -12.86 2.60
N ILE A 143 17.07 -11.84 3.16
CA ILE A 143 16.30 -11.94 4.41
C ILE A 143 15.00 -12.69 4.17
N SER A 144 14.62 -13.57 5.08
CA SER A 144 13.32 -14.25 5.10
C SER A 144 12.57 -13.96 6.37
N VAL A 145 11.30 -13.54 6.27
CA VAL A 145 10.42 -13.32 7.42
C VAL A 145 9.38 -14.44 7.46
N VAL A 146 9.32 -15.15 8.58
CA VAL A 146 8.45 -16.31 8.78
C VAL A 146 7.58 -16.11 10.02
N GLY A 147 6.30 -16.46 9.93
CA GLY A 147 5.38 -16.38 11.05
C GLY A 147 5.07 -14.94 11.46
N GLN A 148 5.27 -14.61 12.73
CA GLN A 148 5.02 -13.27 13.28
C GLN A 148 6.31 -12.70 13.85
N VAL A 149 6.76 -11.58 13.26
CA VAL A 149 8.00 -10.90 13.65
C VAL A 149 7.69 -9.47 14.03
N ALA A 150 8.24 -9.05 15.17
CA ALA A 150 8.26 -7.67 15.62
C ALA A 150 9.71 -7.28 15.96
N LEU A 151 10.23 -6.28 15.26
CA LEU A 151 11.55 -5.69 15.51
C LEU A 151 11.37 -4.33 16.17
N ASN A 152 12.11 -4.07 17.24
CA ASN A 152 12.09 -2.80 17.94
C ASN A 152 13.53 -2.30 18.16
N ASN A 153 13.81 -1.11 17.64
CA ASN A 153 15.05 -0.40 17.87
C ASN A 153 14.73 0.96 18.51
N GLU A 154 15.11 1.10 19.78
CA GLU A 154 14.97 2.35 20.56
C GLU A 154 16.26 3.17 20.60
N SER A 155 17.34 2.68 19.98
CA SER A 155 18.62 3.38 19.96
C SER A 155 18.65 4.50 18.92
N GLU A 156 19.63 5.39 19.05
CA GLU A 156 19.87 6.47 18.08
C GLU A 156 20.55 5.98 16.79
N HIS A 157 20.99 4.72 16.74
CA HIS A 157 21.75 4.16 15.63
C HIS A 157 20.94 3.09 14.88
N PRO A 158 21.11 2.96 13.55
CA PRO A 158 20.49 1.88 12.81
C PRO A 158 20.96 0.51 13.32
N VAL A 159 20.02 -0.45 13.42
CA VAL A 159 20.33 -1.86 13.63
C VAL A 159 20.44 -2.53 12.26
N GLU A 160 21.60 -3.11 11.98
CA GLU A 160 21.82 -3.91 10.78
C GLU A 160 21.29 -5.33 11.00
N ILE A 161 20.50 -5.83 10.06
CA ILE A 161 20.06 -7.22 9.98
C ILE A 161 20.96 -7.93 8.97
N GLU A 162 21.70 -8.90 9.48
CA GLU A 162 22.71 -9.65 8.71
C GLU A 162 22.12 -10.35 7.50
N ALA A 163 22.90 -10.41 6.42
CA ALA A 163 22.52 -11.08 5.19
C ALA A 163 22.11 -12.54 5.42
N GLY A 164 21.06 -13.01 4.74
CA GLY A 164 20.58 -14.39 4.86
C GLY A 164 19.86 -14.70 6.17
N SER A 165 19.60 -13.71 7.03
CA SER A 165 18.88 -13.95 8.29
C SER A 165 17.46 -14.44 8.04
N ILE A 166 17.06 -15.45 8.80
CA ILE A 166 15.67 -15.88 8.92
C ILE A 166 15.12 -15.26 10.20
N LEU A 167 14.13 -14.40 10.05
CA LEU A 167 13.46 -13.71 11.14
C LEU A 167 12.17 -14.43 11.48
N GLY A 168 12.01 -14.81 12.74
CA GLY A 168 10.85 -15.55 13.25
C GLY A 168 11.14 -17.04 13.46
N ASP A 169 10.16 -17.74 14.02
CA ASP A 169 10.26 -19.18 14.22
C ASP A 169 9.91 -19.89 12.91
N ALA A 170 10.82 -20.75 12.44
CA ALA A 170 10.49 -21.75 11.44
C ALA A 170 9.66 -22.83 12.15
N ASP A 171 8.35 -22.80 11.96
CA ASP A 171 7.47 -23.91 12.36
C ASP A 171 7.91 -25.23 11.68
#